data_AF-A0A5D3ARQ2-F1
#
_entry.id   AF-A0A5D3ARQ2-F1
#
_cell.length_a   1.000
_cell.length_b   1.000
_cell.length_c   1.000
_cell.angle_alpha   90.00
_cell.angle_beta   90.00
_cell.angle_gamma   90.00
#
_symmetry.space_group_name_H-M   'P 1'
#
loop_
_entity.id
_entity.type
_entity.pdbx_description
1 polymer ?
#
loop_
_entity_poly.entity_id
_entity_poly.type
_entity_poly.pdbx_seq_one_letter_code
_entity_poly.pdbx_strand_id
1 'polypeptide(L)'
;MSRFRSATRCTTSLVSKRFLQTTTQSPPPLSLHSTSPLIRPHHQHHIQCLAKDEDFAIYTDFLNVEEQEALVGMGLAKLGRGRRRRRGRPIEVGESRQVGDGIQRLFVGEYEFEEGHYDSVIHHFRESLVSTLPPSPSPTLLRTLAKLYNTFPLLPSPLPPNPSETDLPPPGTLTHFLHLSPEGDIGPHVDNLEASGGVILGLSLGAERTLRLVRKKGEGEDGWDVRLPSGSVYIQR
;
A
#
# COMPACT_ATOMS: atom_id res chain seq x y z
N MET A 1 35.50 42.29 -52.02
CA MET A 1 35.71 41.14 -51.11
C MET A 1 35.87 41.67 -49.69
N SER A 2 34.87 41.56 -48.83
CA SER A 2 35.06 41.77 -47.39
C SER A 2 33.95 41.08 -46.60
N ARG A 3 34.35 40.31 -45.58
CA ARG A 3 33.50 39.50 -44.71
C ARG A 3 33.01 40.35 -43.55
N PHE A 4 31.70 40.38 -43.29
CA PHE A 4 31.18 40.87 -42.02
C PHE A 4 31.13 39.73 -41.00
N ARG A 5 31.97 39.83 -39.96
CA ARG A 5 31.76 39.16 -38.68
C ARG A 5 31.14 40.19 -37.74
N SER A 6 29.93 39.93 -37.26
CA SER A 6 29.32 40.71 -36.18
C SER A 6 29.36 39.88 -34.91
N ALA A 7 30.08 40.36 -33.91
CA ALA A 7 30.09 39.83 -32.56
C ALA A 7 29.23 40.74 -31.69
N THR A 8 28.04 40.29 -31.31
CA THR A 8 27.19 41.02 -30.37
C THR A 8 27.37 40.41 -28.98
N ARG A 9 28.01 41.16 -28.09
CA ARG A 9 27.99 40.87 -26.64
C ARG A 9 26.58 41.13 -26.12
N CYS A 10 25.92 40.09 -25.64
CA CYS A 10 24.69 40.21 -24.87
C CYS A 10 25.06 40.11 -23.38
N THR A 11 24.98 41.24 -22.68
CA THR A 11 25.01 41.30 -21.21
C THR A 11 23.58 41.27 -20.71
N THR A 12 23.17 40.19 -20.06
CA THR A 12 21.93 40.16 -19.27
C THR A 12 22.21 39.60 -17.88
N SER A 13 21.80 40.42 -16.92
CA SER A 13 21.92 40.32 -15.47
C SER A 13 21.52 38.97 -14.88
N LEU A 14 22.36 38.47 -13.98
CA LEU A 14 22.04 37.43 -13.01
C LEU A 14 20.99 37.96 -12.01
N VAL A 15 19.72 37.64 -12.23
CA VAL A 15 18.73 37.65 -11.15
C VAL A 15 18.67 36.22 -10.61
N SER A 16 19.36 36.02 -9.49
CA SER A 16 19.32 34.76 -8.74
C SER A 16 17.93 34.60 -8.12
N LYS A 17 17.04 33.90 -8.83
CA LYS A 17 15.80 33.38 -8.24
C LYS A 17 16.20 32.25 -7.30
N ARG A 18 16.26 32.55 -6.01
CA ARG A 18 16.24 31.53 -4.95
C ARG A 18 14.93 30.76 -5.09
N PHE A 19 14.99 29.64 -5.81
CA PHE A 19 14.00 28.58 -5.68
C PHE A 19 14.13 28.04 -4.26
N LEU A 20 13.18 28.39 -3.39
CA LEU A 20 12.94 27.62 -2.19
C LEU A 20 12.37 26.28 -2.67
N GLN A 21 13.26 25.31 -2.89
CA GLN A 21 12.86 23.92 -2.96
C GLN A 21 12.39 23.53 -1.56
N THR A 22 11.09 23.62 -1.32
CA THR A 22 10.46 22.86 -0.25
C THR A 22 10.54 21.39 -0.65
N THR A 23 11.64 20.73 -0.32
CA THR A 23 11.66 19.27 -0.26
C THR A 23 10.68 18.87 0.83
N THR A 24 9.47 18.50 0.45
CA THR A 24 8.51 17.85 1.33
C THR A 24 9.08 16.47 1.66
N GLN A 25 10.01 16.41 2.62
CA GLN A 25 10.47 15.14 3.17
C GLN A 25 9.27 14.50 3.86
N SER A 26 8.92 13.29 3.42
CA SER A 26 7.95 12.48 4.13
C SER A 26 8.40 12.30 5.58
N PRO A 27 7.48 12.29 6.56
CA PRO A 27 7.86 12.05 7.94
C PRO A 27 8.59 10.70 8.07
N PRO A 28 9.49 10.55 9.07
CA PRO A 28 10.14 9.28 9.33
C PRO A 28 9.09 8.20 9.69
N PRO A 29 9.38 6.91 9.43
CA PRO A 29 8.49 5.83 9.84
C PRO A 29 8.34 5.76 11.35
N LEU A 30 7.20 5.27 11.81
CA LEU A 30 6.92 5.01 13.22
C LEU A 30 7.25 3.55 13.55
N SER A 31 7.99 3.31 14.63
CA SER A 31 8.15 1.99 15.24
C SER A 31 7.06 1.72 16.28
N LEU A 32 6.94 0.48 16.78
CA LEU A 32 5.99 0.12 17.85
C LEU A 32 6.21 0.88 19.17
N HIS A 33 7.37 1.51 19.35
CA HIS A 33 7.71 2.34 20.51
C HIS A 33 7.44 3.82 20.30
N SER A 34 6.98 4.22 19.10
CA SER A 34 6.69 5.61 18.77
C SER A 34 5.48 6.14 19.53
N THR A 35 5.57 7.37 20.02
CA THR A 35 4.47 8.08 20.68
C THR A 35 3.52 8.69 19.64
N SER A 36 2.67 7.84 19.06
CA SER A 36 1.70 8.23 18.03
C SER A 36 0.30 7.71 18.37
N PRO A 37 -0.78 8.47 18.10
CA PRO A 37 -2.16 7.98 18.27
C PRO A 37 -2.50 6.80 17.35
N LEU A 38 -1.64 6.48 16.37
CA LEU A 38 -1.81 5.33 15.48
C LEU A 38 -1.30 4.04 16.08
N ILE A 39 -0.47 4.09 17.14
CA ILE A 39 0.11 2.91 17.79
C ILE A 39 -0.31 2.94 19.25
N ARG A 40 -1.13 1.96 19.64
CA ARG A 40 -1.63 1.83 21.01
C ARG A 40 -1.12 0.54 21.63
N PRO A 41 -0.24 0.58 22.63
CA PRO A 41 0.14 -0.61 23.36
C PRO A 41 -1.01 -1.08 24.26
N HIS A 42 -1.18 -2.39 24.42
CA HIS A 42 -2.21 -2.97 25.29
C HIS A 42 -1.87 -2.76 26.78
N HIS A 43 -0.58 -2.83 27.15
CA HIS A 43 -0.09 -2.57 28.51
C HIS A 43 1.21 -1.76 28.49
N GLN A 44 1.33 -0.73 29.33
CA GLN A 44 2.44 0.24 29.26
C GLN A 44 3.75 -0.23 29.93
N HIS A 45 3.69 -1.20 30.85
CA HIS A 45 4.81 -1.45 31.77
C HIS A 45 5.85 -2.47 31.31
N HIS A 46 5.60 -3.26 30.24
CA HIS A 46 6.49 -4.37 29.83
C HIS A 46 6.79 -4.45 28.32
N ILE A 47 6.29 -3.55 27.49
CA ILE A 47 6.38 -3.66 26.02
C ILE A 47 7.76 -3.38 25.41
N GLN A 48 8.64 -2.64 26.10
CA GLN A 48 9.93 -2.22 25.53
C GLN A 48 10.89 -3.38 25.24
N CYS A 49 10.75 -4.53 25.93
CA CYS A 49 11.57 -5.71 25.67
C CYS A 49 10.96 -6.71 24.69
N LEU A 50 9.73 -6.46 24.22
CA LEU A 50 8.98 -7.42 23.40
C LEU A 50 9.27 -7.31 21.90
N ALA A 51 9.70 -6.14 21.44
CA ALA A 51 10.04 -5.88 20.04
C ALA A 51 11.17 -4.86 19.97
N LYS A 52 11.99 -4.92 18.94
CA LYS A 52 12.97 -3.89 18.58
C LYS A 52 12.33 -2.87 17.64
N ASP A 53 12.94 -1.68 17.54
CA ASP A 53 12.50 -0.64 16.59
C ASP A 53 12.57 -1.09 15.11
N GLU A 54 13.41 -2.08 14.81
CA GLU A 54 13.61 -2.61 13.45
C GLU A 54 12.63 -3.71 13.05
N ASP A 55 11.93 -4.32 14.02
CA ASP A 55 11.01 -5.44 13.80
C ASP A 55 9.73 -4.98 13.10
N PHE A 56 9.33 -3.72 13.30
CA PHE A 56 8.15 -3.13 12.69
C PHE A 56 8.32 -1.64 12.42
N ALA A 57 7.94 -1.21 11.22
CA ALA A 57 7.93 0.20 10.83
C ALA A 57 6.68 0.52 10.01
N ILE A 58 5.99 1.63 10.30
CA ILE A 58 4.85 2.14 9.51
C ILE A 58 5.10 3.54 8.97
N TYR A 59 4.88 3.71 7.66
CA TYR A 59 4.87 4.97 6.93
C TYR A 59 3.43 5.39 6.70
N THR A 60 2.96 6.45 7.37
CA THR A 60 1.54 6.79 7.45
C THR A 60 1.00 7.50 6.21
N ASP A 61 1.83 8.35 5.59
CA ASP A 61 1.49 9.14 4.42
C ASP A 61 2.37 8.71 3.22
N PHE A 62 2.48 7.39 3.02
CA PHE A 62 3.39 6.84 2.03
C PHE A 62 2.90 7.09 0.60
N LEU A 63 1.62 6.81 0.32
CA LEU A 63 1.01 7.05 -0.98
C LEU A 63 0.11 8.28 -1.01
N ASN A 64 0.27 9.11 -2.02
CA ASN A 64 -0.69 10.17 -2.33
C ASN A 64 -1.96 9.58 -2.99
N VAL A 65 -3.00 10.41 -3.16
CA VAL A 65 -4.29 9.97 -3.71
C VAL A 65 -4.17 9.39 -5.13
N GLU A 66 -3.38 9.99 -6.02
CA GLU A 66 -3.20 9.51 -7.39
C GLU A 66 -2.54 8.11 -7.41
N GLU A 67 -1.55 7.91 -6.56
CA GLU A 67 -0.86 6.62 -6.37
C GLU A 67 -1.82 5.55 -5.83
N GLN A 68 -2.65 5.92 -4.84
CA GLN A 68 -3.67 5.03 -4.28
C GLN A 68 -4.71 4.64 -5.33
N GLU A 69 -5.22 5.59 -6.12
CA GLU A 69 -6.21 5.33 -7.17
C GLU A 69 -5.68 4.40 -8.25
N ALA A 70 -4.41 4.57 -8.66
CA ALA A 70 -3.77 3.69 -9.62
C ALA A 70 -3.70 2.24 -9.13
N LEU A 71 -3.32 2.02 -7.86
CA LEU A 71 -3.24 0.68 -7.27
C LEU A 71 -4.61 0.06 -7.02
N VAL A 72 -5.58 0.84 -6.51
CA VAL A 72 -6.97 0.36 -6.34
C VAL A 72 -7.56 -0.03 -7.69
N GLY A 73 -7.35 0.79 -8.74
CA GLY A 73 -7.78 0.48 -10.09
C GLY A 73 -7.20 -0.86 -10.60
N MET A 74 -5.90 -1.09 -10.40
CA MET A 74 -5.26 -2.37 -10.74
C MET A 74 -5.83 -3.53 -9.92
N GLY A 75 -5.96 -3.37 -8.60
CA GLY A 75 -6.45 -4.42 -7.71
C GLY A 75 -7.88 -4.83 -8.03
N LEU A 76 -8.78 -3.86 -8.23
CA LEU A 76 -10.16 -4.13 -8.62
C LEU A 76 -10.25 -4.80 -10.00
N ALA A 77 -9.39 -4.45 -10.94
CA ALA A 77 -9.33 -5.10 -12.25
C ALA A 77 -8.85 -6.57 -12.14
N LYS A 78 -7.85 -6.85 -11.29
CA LYS A 78 -7.32 -8.20 -11.05
C LYS A 78 -8.29 -9.10 -10.31
N LEU A 79 -8.94 -8.58 -9.27
CA LEU A 79 -9.95 -9.30 -8.48
C LEU A 79 -11.25 -9.53 -9.27
N GLY A 80 -11.46 -8.80 -10.35
CA GLY A 80 -12.66 -8.88 -11.18
C GLY A 80 -13.94 -8.40 -10.46
N ARG A 81 -15.06 -8.57 -11.15
CA ARG A 81 -16.41 -8.45 -10.58
C ARG A 81 -17.00 -9.85 -10.43
N GLY A 82 -17.83 -10.05 -9.41
CA GLY A 82 -18.45 -11.36 -9.13
C GLY A 82 -19.10 -11.98 -10.36
N ARG A 83 -19.05 -13.32 -10.46
CA ARG A 83 -19.66 -14.07 -11.56
C ARG A 83 -21.17 -13.96 -11.46
N ARG A 84 -21.73 -12.95 -12.11
CA ARG A 84 -23.17 -12.78 -12.34
C ARG A 84 -23.82 -14.12 -12.73
N ARG A 85 -24.44 -14.82 -11.78
CA ARG A 85 -25.40 -15.89 -12.07
C ARG A 85 -26.53 -15.22 -12.84
N ARG A 86 -26.53 -15.38 -14.18
CA ARG A 86 -27.65 -14.98 -15.03
C ARG A 86 -28.91 -15.72 -14.58
N ARG A 87 -29.71 -15.09 -13.72
CA ARG A 87 -31.16 -15.33 -13.66
C ARG A 87 -31.84 -14.02 -13.30
N GLY A 88 -32.69 -13.59 -14.21
CA GLY A 88 -33.25 -12.24 -14.25
C GLY A 88 -33.96 -11.87 -12.96
N ARG A 89 -33.49 -10.78 -12.36
CA ARG A 89 -34.29 -9.95 -11.47
C ARG A 89 -34.12 -8.50 -11.95
N PRO A 90 -35.20 -7.74 -12.17
CA PRO A 90 -35.09 -6.34 -12.53
C PRO A 90 -34.31 -5.61 -11.44
N ILE A 91 -33.34 -4.79 -11.85
CA ILE A 91 -32.60 -3.93 -10.94
C ILE A 91 -33.57 -2.85 -10.48
N GLU A 92 -34.09 -2.99 -9.27
CA GLU A 92 -34.67 -1.85 -8.56
C GLU A 92 -33.54 -0.85 -8.32
N VAL A 93 -33.74 0.37 -8.83
CA VAL A 93 -32.86 1.51 -8.59
C VAL A 93 -33.11 1.96 -7.14
N GLY A 94 -32.57 1.19 -6.21
CA GLY A 94 -32.57 1.47 -4.79
C GLY A 94 -31.49 2.49 -4.47
N GLU A 95 -31.95 3.68 -4.10
CA GLU A 95 -31.35 4.71 -3.25
C GLU A 95 -29.84 4.98 -3.42
N SER A 96 -29.55 6.23 -3.77
CA SER A 96 -28.24 6.88 -3.75
C SER A 96 -27.38 6.45 -2.56
N ARG A 97 -26.58 5.39 -2.76
CA ARG A 97 -25.42 5.09 -1.92
C ARG A 97 -24.57 6.35 -1.93
N GLN A 98 -24.34 6.93 -0.76
CA GLN A 98 -23.45 8.07 -0.61
C GLN A 98 -22.18 7.77 -1.39
N VAL A 99 -21.92 8.54 -2.45
CA VAL A 99 -20.69 8.41 -3.22
C VAL A 99 -19.57 8.74 -2.24
N GLY A 100 -18.84 7.73 -1.80
CA GLY A 100 -17.78 7.90 -0.81
C GLY A 100 -16.78 8.95 -1.28
N ASP A 101 -16.28 9.76 -0.37
CA ASP A 101 -15.24 10.74 -0.69
C ASP A 101 -13.88 10.05 -0.93
N GLY A 102 -12.99 10.71 -1.67
CA GLY A 102 -11.66 10.20 -1.98
C GLY A 102 -11.69 8.87 -2.73
N ILE A 103 -10.77 7.95 -2.41
CA ILE A 103 -10.63 6.66 -3.12
C ILE A 103 -11.80 5.70 -2.90
N GLN A 104 -12.66 5.95 -1.89
CA GLN A 104 -13.80 5.08 -1.59
C GLN A 104 -14.80 5.02 -2.74
N ARG A 105 -14.87 6.08 -3.54
CA ARG A 105 -15.67 6.15 -4.77
C ARG A 105 -15.30 5.11 -5.82
N LEU A 106 -14.14 4.45 -5.71
CA LEU A 106 -13.71 3.39 -6.64
C LEU A 106 -14.34 2.04 -6.29
N PHE A 107 -14.75 1.84 -5.04
CA PHE A 107 -15.34 0.58 -4.56
C PHE A 107 -16.85 0.50 -4.88
N VAL A 108 -17.20 0.61 -6.16
CA VAL A 108 -18.60 0.60 -6.64
C VAL A 108 -19.02 -0.77 -7.16
N GLY A 109 -20.09 -1.30 -6.60
CA GLY A 109 -20.81 -2.46 -7.10
C GLY A 109 -21.02 -3.54 -6.04
N GLU A 110 -21.44 -4.72 -6.50
CA GLU A 110 -21.47 -5.92 -5.68
C GLU A 110 -20.24 -6.76 -6.00
N TYR A 111 -19.54 -7.19 -4.94
CA TYR A 111 -18.38 -8.08 -5.01
C TYR A 111 -18.75 -9.42 -4.40
N GLU A 112 -18.21 -10.49 -4.96
CA GLU A 112 -18.28 -11.81 -4.36
C GLU A 112 -17.07 -11.98 -3.45
N PHE A 113 -17.35 -12.34 -2.19
CA PHE A 113 -16.34 -12.62 -1.18
C PHE A 113 -16.46 -14.09 -0.78
N GLU A 114 -15.31 -14.72 -0.57
CA GLU A 114 -15.16 -16.07 -0.05
C GLU A 114 -15.41 -16.07 1.47
N GLU A 115 -16.08 -17.09 1.98
CA GLU A 115 -16.45 -17.19 3.39
C GLU A 115 -15.23 -17.45 4.30
N GLY A 116 -14.25 -18.21 3.81
CA GLY A 116 -13.05 -18.55 4.57
C GLY A 116 -11.91 -19.03 3.67
N HIS A 117 -10.68 -18.71 4.07
CA HIS A 117 -9.45 -19.19 3.44
C HIS A 117 -9.09 -20.60 3.95
N TYR A 118 -8.19 -21.31 3.26
CA TYR A 118 -7.88 -22.71 3.58
C TYR A 118 -7.27 -22.91 4.98
N ASP A 119 -6.63 -21.87 5.52
CA ASP A 119 -6.06 -21.84 6.87
C ASP A 119 -7.09 -21.47 7.95
N SER A 120 -8.33 -21.13 7.57
CA SER A 120 -9.40 -20.66 8.44
C SER A 120 -9.08 -19.38 9.21
N VAL A 121 -8.15 -18.57 8.72
CA VAL A 121 -7.74 -17.32 9.35
C VAL A 121 -8.38 -16.11 8.66
N ILE A 122 -8.55 -16.13 7.35
CA ILE A 122 -9.10 -15.00 6.60
C ILE A 122 -10.57 -15.28 6.28
N HIS A 123 -11.45 -14.31 6.56
CA HIS A 123 -12.89 -14.41 6.34
C HIS A 123 -13.44 -13.24 5.52
N HIS A 124 -14.50 -13.51 4.75
CA HIS A 124 -15.20 -12.55 3.89
C HIS A 124 -14.24 -11.71 3.03
N PHE A 125 -13.35 -12.43 2.33
CA PHE A 125 -12.28 -11.84 1.54
C PHE A 125 -12.36 -12.25 0.09
N ARG A 126 -11.57 -11.60 -0.76
CA ARG A 126 -11.22 -12.11 -2.07
C ARG A 126 -9.78 -11.77 -2.34
N GLU A 127 -9.10 -12.66 -3.05
CA GLU A 127 -7.66 -12.55 -3.24
C GLU A 127 -7.28 -12.73 -4.71
N SER A 128 -6.23 -12.04 -5.14
CA SER A 128 -5.59 -12.29 -6.43
C SER A 128 -4.09 -12.06 -6.34
N LEU A 129 -3.32 -13.01 -6.88
CA LEU A 129 -1.88 -12.87 -7.03
C LEU A 129 -1.54 -11.84 -8.12
N VAL A 130 -0.61 -10.94 -7.82
CA VAL A 130 -0.03 -10.00 -8.79
C VAL A 130 1.13 -10.68 -9.50
N SER A 131 0.81 -11.54 -10.47
CA SER A 131 1.82 -12.18 -11.32
C SER A 131 2.15 -11.39 -12.59
N THR A 132 1.24 -10.51 -13.03
CA THR A 132 1.39 -9.69 -14.24
C THR A 132 0.68 -8.34 -14.06
N LEU A 133 1.12 -7.33 -14.79
CA LEU A 133 0.46 -6.02 -14.83
C LEU A 133 -0.74 -6.00 -15.81
N PRO A 134 -1.67 -5.04 -15.69
CA PRO A 134 -2.68 -4.81 -16.71
C PRO A 134 -2.04 -4.35 -18.03
N PRO A 135 -2.68 -4.59 -19.20
CA PRO A 135 -2.18 -4.11 -20.48
C PRO A 135 -2.02 -2.59 -20.48
N SER A 136 -0.87 -2.09 -20.95
CA SER A 136 -0.57 -0.65 -21.01
C SER A 136 -0.75 0.06 -19.66
N PRO A 137 -0.02 -0.36 -18.61
CA PRO A 137 -0.12 0.24 -17.29
C PRO A 137 0.29 1.70 -17.33
N SER A 138 -0.38 2.54 -16.54
CA SER A 138 -0.08 3.96 -16.51
C SER A 138 1.34 4.20 -15.93
N PRO A 139 2.04 5.27 -16.34
CA PRO A 139 3.31 5.64 -15.73
C PRO A 139 3.22 5.85 -14.22
N THR A 140 2.07 6.34 -13.73
CA THR A 140 1.82 6.48 -12.29
C THR A 140 1.79 5.13 -11.59
N LEU A 141 1.10 4.12 -12.14
CA LEU A 141 1.07 2.77 -11.57
C LEU A 141 2.48 2.17 -11.49
N LEU A 142 3.23 2.26 -12.59
CA LEU A 142 4.61 1.75 -12.67
C LEU A 142 5.52 2.39 -11.62
N ARG A 143 5.53 3.73 -11.52
CA ARG A 143 6.31 4.45 -10.51
C ARG A 143 5.85 4.13 -9.08
N THR A 144 4.55 3.97 -8.86
CA THR A 144 3.99 3.64 -7.54
C THR A 144 4.45 2.26 -7.07
N LEU A 145 4.40 1.26 -7.96
CA LEU A 145 4.89 -0.08 -7.65
C LEU A 145 6.40 -0.09 -7.39
N ALA A 146 7.20 0.60 -8.21
CA ALA A 146 8.63 0.67 -7.93
C ALA A 146 8.95 1.39 -6.61
N LYS A 147 8.23 2.46 -6.28
CA LYS A 147 8.33 3.13 -4.98
C LYS A 147 8.03 2.15 -3.83
N LEU A 148 6.97 1.35 -3.95
CA LEU A 148 6.59 0.32 -2.97
C LEU A 148 7.69 -0.74 -2.81
N TYR A 149 8.10 -1.39 -3.91
CA TYR A 149 9.11 -2.45 -3.88
C TYR A 149 10.49 -1.96 -3.44
N ASN A 150 10.87 -0.72 -3.75
CA ASN A 150 12.11 -0.13 -3.26
C ASN A 150 12.13 0.12 -1.74
N THR A 151 10.97 -0.02 -1.07
CA THR A 151 10.87 0.01 0.39
C THR A 151 11.16 -1.38 1.00
N PHE A 152 11.17 -2.44 0.18
CA PHE A 152 11.44 -3.80 0.62
C PHE A 152 12.95 -3.98 0.91
N PRO A 153 13.34 -4.27 2.17
CA PRO A 153 14.73 -4.22 2.59
C PRO A 153 15.61 -5.36 2.04
N LEU A 154 14.98 -6.46 1.60
CA LEU A 154 15.68 -7.64 1.07
C LEU A 154 15.68 -7.69 -0.46
N LEU A 155 15.27 -6.61 -1.12
CA LEU A 155 15.28 -6.56 -2.58
C LEU A 155 16.73 -6.65 -3.10
N PRO A 156 17.07 -7.61 -4.00
CA PRO A 156 18.46 -7.82 -4.43
C PRO A 156 19.09 -6.60 -5.12
N SER A 157 18.29 -5.82 -5.84
CA SER A 157 18.69 -4.56 -6.48
C SER A 157 17.50 -3.60 -6.47
N PRO A 158 17.72 -2.30 -6.22
CA PRO A 158 16.66 -1.32 -6.35
C PRO A 158 16.16 -1.27 -7.80
N LEU A 159 14.85 -1.04 -7.94
CA LEU A 159 14.20 -0.80 -9.22
C LEU A 159 14.58 0.58 -9.77
N PRO A 160 14.68 0.72 -11.09
CA PRO A 160 15.04 2.00 -11.72
C PRO A 160 13.96 3.07 -11.48
N PRO A 161 14.31 4.37 -11.56
CA PRO A 161 13.36 5.46 -11.37
C PRO A 161 12.17 5.46 -12.35
N ASN A 162 12.38 4.93 -13.55
CA ASN A 162 11.37 4.74 -14.58
C ASN A 162 11.30 3.24 -14.91
N PRO A 163 10.57 2.45 -14.09
CA PRO A 163 10.44 1.02 -14.32
C PRO A 163 9.58 0.75 -15.55
N SER A 164 9.89 -0.35 -16.22
CA SER A 164 9.09 -0.96 -17.27
C SER A 164 8.23 -2.09 -16.71
N GLU A 165 7.31 -2.61 -17.52
CA GLU A 165 6.46 -3.74 -17.12
C GLU A 165 7.26 -5.00 -16.79
N THR A 166 8.41 -5.21 -17.44
CA THR A 166 9.27 -6.38 -17.23
C THR A 166 10.07 -6.30 -15.93
N ASP A 167 10.12 -5.13 -15.28
CA ASP A 167 10.80 -4.96 -14.00
C ASP A 167 9.91 -5.32 -12.81
N LEU A 168 8.61 -5.60 -13.02
CA LEU A 168 7.58 -5.68 -11.98
C LEU A 168 6.67 -6.92 -12.14
N PRO A 169 6.37 -7.68 -11.08
CA PRO A 169 7.01 -7.60 -9.75
C PRO A 169 8.46 -8.11 -9.81
N PRO A 170 9.37 -7.60 -8.98
CA PRO A 170 10.76 -8.06 -8.98
C PRO A 170 10.88 -9.51 -8.49
N PRO A 171 11.91 -10.26 -8.94
CA PRO A 171 12.14 -11.63 -8.51
C PRO A 171 12.27 -11.78 -6.99
N GLY A 172 11.73 -12.86 -6.44
CA GLY A 172 11.76 -13.13 -5.00
C GLY A 172 10.71 -12.38 -4.19
N THR A 173 9.76 -11.69 -4.84
CA THR A 173 8.60 -11.10 -4.19
C THR A 173 7.33 -11.87 -4.51
N LEU A 174 6.44 -11.96 -3.52
CA LEU A 174 5.09 -12.51 -3.65
C LEU A 174 4.12 -11.40 -3.26
N THR A 175 3.28 -10.96 -4.20
CA THR A 175 2.39 -9.81 -3.98
C THR A 175 0.95 -10.23 -4.21
N HIS A 176 0.12 -9.99 -3.21
CA HIS A 176 -1.30 -10.32 -3.23
C HIS A 176 -2.13 -9.06 -3.11
N PHE A 177 -3.21 -8.97 -3.90
CA PHE A 177 -4.32 -8.09 -3.57
C PHE A 177 -5.29 -8.86 -2.69
N LEU A 178 -5.42 -8.43 -1.45
CA LEU A 178 -6.44 -8.91 -0.53
C LEU A 178 -7.50 -7.82 -0.35
N HIS A 179 -8.75 -8.13 -0.69
CA HIS A 179 -9.87 -7.22 -0.50
C HIS A 179 -10.86 -7.85 0.49
N LEU A 180 -10.98 -7.24 1.66
CA LEU A 180 -11.93 -7.63 2.70
C LEU A 180 -13.26 -6.91 2.50
N SER A 181 -14.36 -7.60 2.78
CA SER A 181 -15.68 -6.96 2.88
C SER A 181 -15.71 -5.99 4.08
N PRO A 182 -16.79 -5.20 4.27
CA PRO A 182 -16.96 -4.40 5.49
C PRO A 182 -16.87 -5.26 6.77
N GLU A 183 -17.40 -6.47 6.72
CA GLU A 183 -17.40 -7.48 7.79
C GLU A 183 -16.19 -8.42 7.76
N GLY A 184 -15.32 -8.32 6.74
CA GLY A 184 -14.17 -9.21 6.59
C GLY A 184 -13.04 -8.90 7.54
N ASP A 185 -12.35 -9.96 7.96
CA ASP A 185 -11.28 -9.91 8.93
C ASP A 185 -10.20 -10.96 8.66
N ILE A 186 -9.06 -10.75 9.31
CA ILE A 186 -7.95 -11.69 9.35
C ILE A 186 -7.75 -12.01 10.83
N GLY A 187 -7.99 -13.26 11.19
CA GLY A 187 -7.86 -13.78 12.53
C GLY A 187 -6.41 -13.87 13.01
N PRO A 188 -6.21 -14.18 14.31
CA PRO A 188 -4.88 -14.34 14.87
C PRO A 188 -4.12 -15.50 14.23
N HIS A 189 -2.92 -15.23 13.72
CA HIS A 189 -2.03 -16.22 13.14
C HIS A 189 -0.58 -15.75 13.19
N VAL A 190 0.34 -16.63 12.81
CA VAL A 190 1.73 -16.32 12.53
C VAL A 190 1.99 -16.74 11.10
N ASP A 191 2.52 -15.82 10.30
CA ASP A 191 2.85 -16.09 8.91
C ASP A 191 3.83 -17.26 8.78
N ASN A 192 3.56 -18.14 7.82
CA ASN A 192 4.46 -19.24 7.52
C ASN A 192 5.68 -18.71 6.74
N LEU A 193 6.88 -18.86 7.30
CA LEU A 193 8.13 -18.37 6.69
C LEU A 193 8.44 -19.00 5.32
N GLU A 194 8.06 -20.27 5.11
CA GLU A 194 8.26 -20.94 3.81
C GLU A 194 7.35 -20.36 2.73
N ALA A 195 6.17 -19.86 3.12
CA ALA A 195 5.19 -19.28 2.20
C ALA A 195 5.39 -17.75 2.02
N SER A 196 5.70 -17.03 3.09
CA SER A 196 5.66 -15.56 3.15
C SER A 196 7.05 -14.92 3.09
N GLY A 197 8.10 -15.70 3.30
CA GLY A 197 9.46 -15.19 3.47
C GLY A 197 9.71 -14.57 4.85
N GLY A 198 10.86 -13.92 5.00
CA GLY A 198 11.28 -13.32 6.27
C GLY A 198 10.93 -11.85 6.45
N VAL A 199 10.22 -11.23 5.51
CA VAL A 199 9.78 -9.83 5.59
C VAL A 199 8.42 -9.70 4.93
N ILE A 200 7.49 -9.05 5.63
CA ILE A 200 6.18 -8.71 5.10
C ILE A 200 6.10 -7.21 4.92
N LEU A 201 5.61 -6.78 3.76
CA LEU A 201 5.27 -5.40 3.48
C LEU A 201 3.78 -5.32 3.18
N GLY A 202 3.02 -4.68 4.08
CA GLY A 202 1.59 -4.49 3.91
C GLY A 202 1.26 -3.06 3.51
N LEU A 203 0.49 -2.90 2.44
CA LEU A 203 -0.06 -1.62 1.99
C LEU A 203 -1.56 -1.60 2.29
N SER A 204 -2.02 -0.55 2.97
CA SER A 204 -3.46 -0.36 3.24
C SER A 204 -4.08 0.62 2.25
N LEU A 205 -5.18 0.21 1.61
CA LEU A 205 -5.94 1.03 0.67
C LEU A 205 -7.43 0.92 1.01
N GLY A 206 -8.11 2.05 1.11
CA GLY A 206 -9.55 2.11 1.36
C GLY A 206 -9.87 2.47 2.80
N ALA A 207 -10.77 1.72 3.42
CA ALA A 207 -11.19 2.02 4.80
C ALA A 207 -10.04 1.70 5.77
N GLU A 208 -9.87 2.55 6.78
CA GLU A 208 -8.88 2.30 7.82
C GLU A 208 -9.15 0.97 8.53
N ARG A 209 -8.07 0.21 8.79
CA ARG A 209 -8.13 -1.05 9.54
C ARG A 209 -7.19 -1.00 10.74
N THR A 210 -7.33 -1.98 11.64
CA THR A 210 -6.44 -2.15 12.80
C THR A 210 -5.68 -3.45 12.66
N LEU A 211 -4.36 -3.37 12.62
CA LEU A 211 -3.46 -4.51 12.79
C LEU A 211 -3.24 -4.73 14.29
N ARG A 212 -3.55 -5.92 14.78
CA ARG A 212 -3.33 -6.30 16.18
C ARG A 212 -2.15 -7.26 16.26
N LEU A 213 -1.06 -6.78 16.86
CA LEU A 213 0.12 -7.58 17.17
C LEU A 213 0.05 -8.01 18.62
N VAL A 214 -0.01 -9.32 18.86
CA VAL A 214 -0.06 -9.90 20.21
C VAL A 214 0.96 -11.01 20.33
N ARG A 215 1.41 -11.28 21.55
CA ARG A 215 2.24 -12.46 21.80
C ARG A 215 1.47 -13.74 21.47
N LYS A 216 2.21 -14.81 21.23
CA LYS A 216 1.61 -16.11 20.97
C LYS A 216 0.72 -16.51 22.15
N LYS A 217 -0.40 -17.18 21.85
CA LYS A 217 -1.35 -17.64 22.87
C LYS A 217 -0.62 -18.39 24.00
N GLY A 218 -0.79 -17.91 25.22
CA GLY A 218 -0.14 -18.47 26.42
C GLY A 218 1.11 -17.72 26.89
N GLU A 219 1.60 -16.72 26.12
CA GLU A 219 2.80 -15.93 26.46
C GLU A 219 2.50 -14.54 27.03
N GLY A 220 1.21 -14.22 27.22
CA GLY A 220 0.71 -12.95 27.76
C GLY A 220 -0.33 -12.29 26.86
N GLU A 221 -0.89 -11.18 27.33
CA GLU A 221 -1.84 -10.32 26.58
C GLU A 221 -1.18 -9.01 26.11
N ASP A 222 0.14 -8.91 26.23
CA ASP A 222 0.89 -7.75 25.75
C ASP A 222 0.95 -7.69 24.23
N GLY A 223 0.97 -6.48 23.70
CA GLY A 223 0.88 -6.24 22.27
C GLY A 223 0.61 -4.79 21.91
N TRP A 224 0.27 -4.58 20.64
CA TRP A 224 -0.04 -3.30 20.05
C TRP A 224 -1.24 -3.41 19.11
N ASP A 225 -2.12 -2.41 19.17
CA ASP A 225 -3.02 -2.10 18.07
C ASP A 225 -2.39 -0.99 17.22
N VAL A 226 -2.25 -1.25 15.92
CA VAL A 226 -1.72 -0.30 14.95
C VAL A 226 -2.84 0.07 13.96
N ARG A 227 -3.18 1.35 13.89
CA ARG A 227 -4.12 1.88 12.90
C ARG A 227 -3.43 2.00 11.55
N LEU A 228 -4.06 1.46 10.52
CA LEU A 228 -3.57 1.44 9.15
C LEU A 228 -4.44 2.35 8.28
N PRO A 229 -4.16 3.67 8.22
CA PRO A 229 -4.89 4.59 7.37
C PRO A 229 -4.63 4.28 5.89
N SER A 230 -5.53 4.74 5.01
CA SER A 230 -5.35 4.53 3.57
C SER A 230 -4.08 5.20 3.05
N GLY A 231 -3.33 4.48 2.23
CA GLY A 231 -2.05 4.91 1.70
C GLY A 231 -0.86 4.66 2.63
N SER A 232 -1.07 4.05 3.79
CA SER A 232 0.02 3.66 4.69
C SER A 232 0.67 2.34 4.29
N VAL A 233 1.97 2.24 4.54
CA VAL A 233 2.77 1.02 4.34
C VAL A 233 3.39 0.63 5.65
N TYR A 234 3.28 -0.64 6.05
CA TYR A 234 4.07 -1.19 7.13
C TYR A 234 5.04 -2.26 6.65
N ILE A 235 6.13 -2.42 7.38
CA ILE A 235 7.13 -3.48 7.21
C ILE A 235 7.19 -4.25 8.53
N GLN A 236 7.18 -5.57 8.45
CA GLN A 236 7.35 -6.49 9.58
C GLN A 236 8.46 -7.50 9.26
N ARG A 237 9.32 -7.79 10.23
CA ARG A 237 10.47 -8.71 10.12
C ARG A 237 10.39 -9.85 11.13
#